data_AF-A0A8C2MBI3-F1
#
_entry.id   AF-A0A8C2MBI3-F1
#
_cell.length_a   1.000
_cell.length_b   1.000
_cell.length_c   1.000
_cell.angle_alpha   90.00
_cell.angle_beta   90.00
_cell.angle_gamma   90.00
#
_symmetry.space_group_name_H-M   'P 1'
#
loop_
_entity.id
_entity.type
_entity.pdbx_description
1 polymer ?
#
loop_
_entity_poly.entity_id
_entity_poly.type
_entity_poly.pdbx_seq_one_letter_code
_entity_poly.pdbx_strand_id
1 'polypeptide(L)'
;KLSGFHTHFKAFCDLHRRVAAFEYPVAFLSVQLELWVFKGLFGLKKELLAEFQETYVVSLTVRIDTNYTVLYIHGPGILRTFAVLLLIVSLACNLRIKRNRARAWARGLQSPVWWASRYFI
;
A
#
# COMPACT_ATOMS: atom_id res chain seq x y z
N LYS A 1 -17.79 -7.89 -24.85
CA LYS A 1 -17.85 -9.02 -23.87
C LYS A 1 -17.02 -8.70 -22.62
N LEU A 2 -17.39 -7.64 -21.86
CA LEU A 2 -16.72 -7.24 -20.60
C LEU A 2 -17.70 -7.07 -19.44
N SER A 3 -19.02 -7.13 -19.69
CA SER A 3 -20.05 -6.85 -18.69
C SER A 3 -20.21 -7.94 -17.62
N GLY A 4 -19.92 -9.21 -17.96
CA GLY A 4 -20.07 -10.33 -17.03
C GLY A 4 -19.00 -10.38 -15.94
N PHE A 5 -17.77 -9.95 -16.23
CA PHE A 5 -16.68 -10.01 -15.25
C PHE A 5 -16.90 -8.98 -14.12
N HIS A 6 -17.41 -7.79 -14.47
CA HIS A 6 -17.65 -6.73 -13.50
C HIS A 6 -18.83 -7.05 -12.57
N THR A 7 -19.89 -7.68 -13.08
CA THR A 7 -21.03 -8.11 -12.24
C THR A 7 -20.66 -9.28 -11.33
N HIS A 8 -19.86 -10.24 -11.80
CA HIS A 8 -19.38 -11.34 -10.97
C HIS A 8 -18.40 -10.86 -9.88
N PHE A 9 -17.51 -9.93 -10.20
CA PHE A 9 -16.60 -9.34 -9.21
C PHE A 9 -17.36 -8.52 -8.16
N LYS A 10 -18.36 -7.73 -8.57
CA LYS A 10 -19.21 -6.97 -7.64
C LYS A 10 -20.01 -7.90 -6.72
N ALA A 11 -20.59 -8.96 -7.26
CA ALA A 11 -21.30 -9.97 -6.47
C ALA A 11 -20.37 -10.71 -5.49
N PHE A 12 -19.13 -11.01 -5.91
CA PHE A 12 -18.11 -11.59 -5.06
C PHE A 12 -17.70 -10.64 -3.91
N CYS A 13 -17.47 -9.36 -4.21
CA CYS A 13 -17.16 -8.34 -3.22
C CYS A 13 -18.33 -8.10 -2.24
N ASP A 14 -19.57 -8.09 -2.73
CA ASP A 14 -20.76 -7.89 -1.91
C ASP A 14 -21.03 -9.11 -1.01
N LEU A 15 -20.79 -10.33 -1.50
CA LEU A 15 -20.86 -11.56 -0.72
C LEU A 15 -19.77 -11.57 0.37
N HIS A 16 -18.53 -11.24 0.02
CA HIS A 16 -17.44 -11.13 1.00
C HIS A 16 -17.66 -10.00 2.02
N ARG A 17 -18.27 -8.88 1.63
CA ARG A 17 -18.66 -7.81 2.56
C ARG A 17 -19.70 -8.29 3.57
N ARG A 18 -20.66 -9.13 3.15
CA ARG A 18 -21.67 -9.73 4.04
C ARG A 18 -21.07 -10.83 4.94
N VAL A 19 -20.14 -11.63 4.43
CA VAL A 19 -19.44 -12.66 5.21
C VAL A 19 -18.49 -12.03 6.24
N ALA A 20 -17.82 -10.92 5.89
CA ALA A 20 -16.98 -10.16 6.82
C ALA A 20 -17.76 -9.46 7.95
N ALA A 21 -19.08 -9.36 7.84
CA ALA A 21 -19.93 -8.80 8.89
C ALA A 21 -20.31 -9.83 9.96
N PHE A 22 -20.09 -11.14 9.73
CA PHE A 22 -20.65 -12.18 10.60
C PHE A 22 -19.63 -12.92 11.48
N GLU A 23 -18.33 -12.92 11.15
CA GLU A 23 -17.31 -13.53 12.01
C GLU A 23 -16.00 -12.74 11.94
N TYR A 24 -15.17 -12.93 12.97
CA TYR A 24 -13.81 -12.45 13.22
C TYR A 24 -13.68 -11.29 14.23
N PRO A 25 -13.07 -11.53 15.41
CA PRO A 25 -12.58 -10.47 16.27
C PRO A 25 -11.45 -9.76 15.52
N VAL A 26 -11.80 -8.67 14.83
CA VAL A 26 -10.95 -7.62 14.25
C VAL A 26 -9.57 -8.11 13.79
N ALA A 27 -9.51 -9.07 12.86
CA ALA A 27 -8.23 -9.42 12.28
C ALA A 27 -7.70 -8.20 11.50
N PHE A 28 -6.52 -7.71 11.84
CA PHE A 28 -5.83 -6.62 11.15
C PHE A 28 -4.37 -6.99 10.88
N LEU A 29 -3.78 -6.36 9.86
CA LEU A 29 -2.34 -6.39 9.64
C LEU A 29 -1.81 -4.97 9.88
N SER A 30 -0.68 -4.86 10.56
CA SER A 30 -0.02 -3.58 10.80
C SER A 30 1.27 -3.50 10.00
N VAL A 31 1.49 -2.36 9.34
CA VAL A 31 2.75 -2.04 8.64
C VAL A 31 3.30 -0.74 9.19
N GLN A 32 4.56 -0.77 9.60
CA GLN A 32 5.29 0.44 9.98
C GLN A 32 6.01 1.02 8.77
N LEU A 33 5.81 2.31 8.52
CA LEU A 33 6.44 3.06 7.45
C LEU A 33 7.16 4.29 8.02
N GLU A 34 8.23 4.72 7.37
CA GLU A 34 8.81 6.03 7.65
C GLU A 34 7.80 7.12 7.25
N LEU A 35 7.74 8.22 8.02
CA LEU A 35 6.73 9.27 7.82
C LEU A 35 6.75 9.84 6.39
N TRP A 36 7.93 9.99 5.78
CA TRP A 36 8.07 10.50 4.41
C TRP A 36 7.60 9.48 3.36
N VAL A 37 7.69 8.18 3.63
CA VAL A 37 7.18 7.12 2.74
C VAL A 37 5.66 7.19 2.74
N PHE A 38 5.03 7.25 3.92
CA PHE A 38 3.58 7.42 4.02
C PHE A 38 3.11 8.68 3.28
N LYS A 39 3.77 9.81 3.48
CA LYS A 39 3.47 11.05 2.73
C LYS A 39 3.66 10.90 1.23
N GLY A 40 4.68 10.16 0.78
CA GLY A 40 4.91 9.88 -0.64
C GLY A 40 3.84 8.99 -1.28
N LEU A 41 3.27 8.05 -0.50
CA LEU A 41 2.22 7.15 -0.97
C LEU A 41 0.84 7.81 -0.97
N PHE A 42 0.48 8.48 0.13
CA PHE A 42 -0.90 8.92 0.40
C PHE A 42 -1.02 10.40 0.77
N GLY A 43 0.10 11.11 0.97
CA GLY A 43 0.11 12.48 1.47
C GLY A 43 -0.16 13.57 0.42
N LEU A 44 -0.06 13.25 -0.88
CA LEU A 44 -0.26 14.24 -1.95
C LEU A 44 -1.73 14.50 -2.28
N LYS A 45 -2.61 13.50 -2.09
CA LYS A 45 -4.06 13.63 -2.29
C LYS A 45 -4.80 12.69 -1.35
N LYS A 46 -5.66 13.23 -0.49
CA LYS A 46 -6.53 12.41 0.39
C LYS A 46 -7.42 11.45 -0.41
N GLU A 47 -7.76 11.85 -1.63
CA GLU A 47 -8.52 11.06 -2.61
C GLU A 47 -7.84 9.72 -2.93
N LEU A 48 -6.51 9.68 -3.05
CA LEU A 48 -5.77 8.45 -3.37
C LEU A 48 -5.91 7.40 -2.27
N LEU A 49 -5.97 7.83 -1.01
CA LEU A 49 -6.17 6.91 0.12
C LEU A 49 -7.59 6.33 0.09
N ALA A 50 -8.59 7.16 -0.20
CA ALA A 50 -9.98 6.72 -0.31
C ALA A 50 -10.18 5.77 -1.51
N GLU A 51 -9.63 6.12 -2.68
CA GLU A 51 -9.65 5.30 -3.89
C GLU A 51 -8.95 3.95 -3.67
N PHE A 52 -7.83 3.94 -2.95
CA PHE A 52 -7.16 2.69 -2.56
C PHE A 52 -8.05 1.81 -1.68
N GLN A 53 -8.68 2.39 -0.65
CA GLN A 53 -9.58 1.66 0.24
C GLN A 53 -10.76 1.05 -0.52
N GLU A 54 -11.36 1.82 -1.44
CA GLU A 54 -12.47 1.39 -2.27
C GLU A 54 -12.06 0.28 -3.25
N THR A 55 -10.97 0.50 -3.99
CA THR A 55 -10.47 -0.41 -5.03
C THR A 55 -10.12 -1.79 -4.46
N TYR A 56 -9.45 -1.82 -3.31
CA TYR A 56 -8.97 -3.07 -2.71
C TYR A 56 -9.90 -3.62 -1.62
N VAL A 57 -11.03 -2.95 -1.37
CA VAL A 57 -12.02 -3.34 -0.35
C VAL A 57 -11.36 -3.58 1.01
N VAL A 58 -10.50 -2.62 1.39
CA VAL A 58 -9.79 -2.61 2.68
C VAL A 58 -10.01 -1.28 3.38
N SER A 59 -10.09 -1.29 4.70
CA SER A 59 -10.08 -0.07 5.51
C SER A 59 -8.69 0.16 6.09
N LEU A 60 -8.20 1.40 6.01
CA LEU A 60 -6.90 1.78 6.56
C LEU A 60 -7.10 2.74 7.72
N THR A 61 -6.57 2.39 8.88
CA THR A 61 -6.43 3.31 10.02
C THR A 61 -4.97 3.74 10.13
N VAL A 62 -4.73 5.04 10.21
CA VAL A 62 -3.39 5.63 10.21
C VAL A 62 -3.09 6.18 11.60
N ARG A 63 -2.00 5.72 12.22
CA ARG A 63 -1.41 6.34 13.41
C ARG A 63 -0.09 7.00 13.03
N ILE A 64 -0.01 8.31 13.22
CA ILE A 64 1.19 9.11 12.91
C ILE A 64 1.94 9.41 14.20
N ASP A 65 3.23 9.07 14.24
CA ASP A 65 4.20 9.50 15.25
C ASP A 65 5.20 10.49 14.59
N THR A 66 6.07 11.08 15.40
CA THR A 66 7.15 11.99 15.03
C THR A 66 8.04 11.47 13.91
N ASN A 67 8.42 10.18 13.97
CA ASN A 67 9.40 9.59 13.03
C ASN A 67 8.81 8.53 12.10
N TYR A 68 7.67 7.96 12.44
CA TYR A 68 7.08 6.83 11.72
C TYR A 68 5.56 6.92 11.66
N THR A 69 4.98 6.16 10.74
CA THR A 69 3.54 5.98 10.60
C THR A 69 3.23 4.50 10.68
N VAL A 70 2.22 4.13 11.46
CA VAL A 70 1.68 2.78 11.52
C VAL A 70 0.36 2.75 10.74
N LEU A 71 0.30 1.88 9.75
CA LEU A 71 -0.91 1.59 8.98
C LEU A 71 -1.53 0.30 9.50
N TYR A 72 -2.76 0.38 9.99
CA TYR A 72 -3.58 -0.77 10.33
C TYR A 72 -4.53 -1.04 9.17
N ILE A 73 -4.42 -2.21 8.56
CA ILE A 73 -5.24 -2.62 7.42
C ILE A 73 -6.27 -3.63 7.88
N HIS A 74 -7.53 -3.34 7.63
CA HIS A 74 -8.69 -4.18 7.94
C HIS A 74 -9.37 -4.61 6.64
N GLY A 75 -9.95 -5.80 6.64
CA GLY A 75 -10.64 -6.35 5.47
C GLY A 75 -10.46 -7.87 5.36
N PRO A 76 -11.01 -8.49 4.30
CA PRO A 76 -10.89 -9.92 4.06
C PRO A 76 -9.42 -10.36 4.01
N GLY A 77 -9.10 -11.51 4.61
CA GLY A 77 -7.70 -11.93 4.84
C GLY A 77 -6.79 -11.91 3.61
N ILE A 78 -7.29 -12.39 2.46
CA ILE A 78 -6.53 -12.41 1.19
C ILE A 78 -6.32 -10.97 0.66
N LEU A 79 -7.37 -10.15 0.65
CA LEU A 79 -7.31 -8.77 0.15
C LEU A 79 -6.39 -7.90 1.03
N ARG A 80 -6.47 -8.08 2.35
CA ARG A 80 -5.60 -7.42 3.31
C ARG A 80 -4.13 -7.80 3.09
N THR A 81 -3.85 -9.09 2.90
CA THR A 81 -2.49 -9.60 2.65
C THR A 81 -1.95 -9.07 1.32
N PHE A 82 -2.78 -9.07 0.27
CA PHE A 82 -2.44 -8.49 -1.03
C PHE A 82 -2.12 -7.00 -0.92
N ALA A 83 -2.99 -6.22 -0.25
CA ALA A 83 -2.80 -4.78 -0.06
C ALA A 83 -1.52 -4.45 0.71
N VAL A 84 -1.21 -5.23 1.75
CA VAL A 84 0.04 -5.07 2.54
C VAL A 84 1.27 -5.42 1.72
N LEU A 85 1.38 -6.66 1.26
CA LEU A 85 2.64 -7.20 0.72
C LEU A 85 2.91 -6.70 -0.69
N LEU A 86 1.90 -6.70 -1.55
CA LEU A 86 2.10 -6.43 -2.97
C LEU A 86 1.97 -4.97 -3.31
N LEU A 87 1.24 -4.18 -2.54
CA LEU A 87 1.04 -2.76 -2.84
C LEU A 87 1.81 -1.86 -1.90
N ILE A 88 1.51 -1.88 -0.61
CA ILE A 88 2.12 -0.94 0.34
C ILE A 88 3.62 -1.19 0.46
N VAL A 89 4.05 -2.44 0.67
CA VAL A 89 5.48 -2.77 0.80
C VAL A 89 6.23 -2.56 -0.51
N SER A 90 5.68 -3.00 -1.65
CA SER A 90 6.36 -2.84 -2.94
C SER A 90 6.50 -1.36 -3.35
N LEU A 91 5.46 -0.55 -3.16
CA LEU A 91 5.49 0.89 -3.44
C LEU A 91 6.44 1.61 -2.48
N ALA A 92 6.44 1.24 -1.20
CA ALA A 92 7.40 1.75 -0.22
C ALA A 92 8.86 1.46 -0.63
N CYS A 93 9.15 0.22 -1.05
CA CYS A 93 10.47 -0.15 -1.56
C CYS A 93 10.84 0.66 -2.81
N ASN A 94 9.92 0.80 -3.76
CA ASN A 94 10.13 1.60 -4.97
C ASN A 94 10.41 3.08 -4.65
N LEU A 95 9.71 3.65 -3.68
CA LEU A 95 9.96 5.03 -3.22
C LEU A 95 11.35 5.18 -2.60
N ARG A 96 11.78 4.22 -1.77
CA ARG A 96 13.15 4.20 -1.20
C ARG A 96 14.21 4.14 -2.29
N ILE A 97 14.05 3.24 -3.26
CA ILE A 97 14.98 3.11 -4.38
C ILE A 97 15.06 4.43 -5.17
N LYS A 98 13.92 5.02 -5.52
CA LYS A 98 13.88 6.30 -6.25
C LYS A 98 14.55 7.43 -5.47
N ARG A 99 14.30 7.52 -4.16
CA ARG A 99 14.91 8.53 -3.29
C ARG A 99 16.42 8.35 -3.17
N ASN A 100 16.89 7.11 -2.99
CA ASN A 100 18.30 6.80 -2.88
C ASN A 100 19.04 7.08 -4.20
N ARG A 101 18.42 6.78 -5.34
CA ARG A 101 18.93 7.16 -6.66
C ARG A 101 19.04 8.67 -6.84
N ALA A 102 18.00 9.43 -6.45
CA ALA A 102 18.04 10.89 -6.50
C ALA A 102 19.17 11.48 -5.62
N ARG A 103 19.40 10.90 -4.44
CA ARG A 103 20.52 11.28 -3.55
C ARG A 103 21.88 10.96 -4.16
N ALA A 104 22.02 9.79 -4.80
CA ALA A 104 23.24 9.41 -5.49
C ALA A 104 23.54 10.37 -6.66
N TRP A 105 22.52 10.74 -7.44
CA TRP A 105 22.64 11.75 -8.49
C TRP A 105 23.07 13.11 -7.96
N ALA A 106 22.46 13.58 -6.86
CA ALA A 106 22.86 14.83 -6.23
C ALA A 106 24.32 14.83 -5.73
N ARG A 107 24.89 13.65 -5.45
CA ARG A 107 26.29 13.46 -5.07
C ARG A 107 27.23 13.23 -6.26
N GLY A 108 26.74 13.33 -7.50
CA GLY A 108 27.53 13.10 -8.71
C GLY A 108 27.85 11.62 -8.99
N LEU A 109 27.24 10.68 -8.26
CA LEU A 109 27.43 9.24 -8.45
C LEU A 109 26.59 8.74 -9.64
N GLN A 110 27.02 9.09 -10.86
CA GLN A 110 26.31 8.77 -12.10
C GLN A 110 26.71 7.43 -12.73
N SER A 111 27.70 6.72 -12.18
CA SER A 111 28.21 5.48 -12.78
C SER A 111 27.13 4.38 -12.85
N PRO A 112 27.06 3.61 -13.97
CA PRO A 112 26.08 2.54 -14.18
C PRO A 112 26.13 1.43 -13.12
N VAL A 113 27.22 1.30 -12.37
CA VAL A 113 27.35 0.38 -11.23
C VAL A 113 26.32 0.69 -10.14
N TRP A 114 26.00 1.97 -9.94
CA TRP A 114 25.03 2.40 -8.92
C TRP A 114 23.59 2.18 -9.36
N TRP A 115 23.29 1.86 -10.62
CA TRP A 115 21.91 1.75 -11.10
C TRP A 115 21.27 0.39 -10.78
N ALA A 116 22.03 -0.57 -10.23
CA ALA A 116 21.49 -1.84 -9.77
C ALA A 116 20.64 -1.64 -8.50
N SER A 117 19.42 -2.18 -8.52
CA SER A 117 18.44 -2.11 -7.41
C SER A 117 19.05 -2.43 -6.03
N ARG A 118 20.02 -3.36 -5.98
CA ARG A 118 20.69 -3.83 -4.76
C ARG A 118 21.42 -2.74 -3.96
N TYR A 119 21.89 -1.66 -4.58
CA TYR A 119 22.61 -0.57 -3.89
C TYR A 119 21.69 0.47 -3.26
N PHE A 120 20.38 0.37 -3.51
CA PHE A 120 19.39 1.37 -3.12
C PHE A 120 18.25 0.83 -2.27
N ILE A 121 18.28 -0.47 -1.93
CA ILE A 121 17.37 -1.11 -0.98
C ILE A 121 17.79 -0.75 0.44
#